data_AF-A0A6B2GCP5-F1
#
_entry.id   AF-A0A6B2GCP5-F1
#
_cell.length_a   1.000
_cell.length_b   1.000
_cell.length_c   1.000
_cell.angle_alpha   90.00
_cell.angle_beta   90.00
_cell.angle_gamma   90.00
#
_symmetry.space_group_name_H-M   'P 1'
#
loop_
_entity.id
_entity.type
_entity.pdbx_description
1 polymer ?
#
loop_
_entity_poly.entity_id
_entity_poly.type
_entity_poly.pdbx_seq_one_letter_code
_entity_poly.pdbx_strand_id
1 'polypeptide(L)'
;LRTVSSGRSHDEVNFFYDDEVDIDDYLSEIKGKLKQPYSDIGLKAHWLAINGVQPCIPENPIVVNNTFDFSNPQSENKKEIETLPLSFHLQVYYKQITEASIGTLEDKRKEALSALQRDPSIRHLVVPLCSFVYQGIR
;
A
#
# COMPACT_ATOMS: atom_id res chain seq x y z
N LEU A 1 28.48 8.47 -38.89
CA LEU A 1 28.62 9.94 -39.07
C LEU A 1 29.84 10.23 -39.94
N ARG A 2 29.67 10.33 -41.26
CA ARG A 2 30.70 10.88 -42.16
C ARG A 2 30.17 12.22 -42.69
N THR A 3 30.72 13.31 -42.17
CA THR A 3 30.50 14.65 -42.68
C THR A 3 31.31 14.82 -43.96
N VAL A 4 30.66 15.03 -45.09
CA VAL A 4 31.35 15.37 -46.34
C VAL A 4 31.19 16.87 -46.55
N SER A 5 32.20 17.65 -46.16
CA SER A 5 32.21 19.10 -46.36
C SER A 5 32.71 19.43 -47.77
N SER A 6 31.77 19.68 -48.69
CA SER A 6 32.11 20.34 -49.95
C SER A 6 31.99 21.85 -49.76
N GLY A 7 33.07 22.56 -50.08
CA GLY A 7 33.34 23.91 -49.59
C GLY A 7 32.49 25.05 -50.15
N ARG A 8 32.58 26.16 -49.40
CA ARG A 8 32.09 27.54 -49.59
C ARG A 8 30.67 27.86 -49.10
N SER A 9 30.67 28.45 -47.90
CA SER A 9 29.78 29.52 -47.44
C SER A 9 28.30 29.20 -47.22
N HIS A 10 28.01 28.88 -45.94
CA HIS A 10 26.82 29.27 -45.18
C HIS A 10 25.50 28.50 -45.25
N ASP A 11 25.45 27.30 -45.82
CA ASP A 11 24.40 26.33 -45.50
C ASP A 11 25.03 24.95 -45.27
N GLU A 12 25.04 24.48 -44.02
CA GLU A 12 25.46 23.11 -43.69
C GLU A 12 24.38 22.13 -44.17
N VAL A 13 24.59 21.52 -45.33
CA VAL A 13 23.70 20.47 -45.84
C VAL A 13 24.06 19.14 -45.18
N ASN A 14 23.23 18.70 -44.24
CA ASN A 14 23.33 17.38 -43.63
C ASN A 14 22.67 16.33 -44.53
N PHE A 15 23.49 15.50 -45.17
CA PHE A 15 23.02 14.28 -45.84
C PHE A 15 22.94 13.13 -44.82
N PHE A 16 21.76 12.57 -44.68
CA PHE A 16 21.56 11.30 -43.99
C PHE A 16 21.63 10.20 -45.05
N TYR A 17 22.77 9.52 -45.13
CA TYR A 17 22.90 8.28 -45.87
C TYR A 17 22.41 7.15 -44.96
N ASP A 18 21.38 6.44 -45.39
CA ASP A 18 20.93 5.22 -44.76
C ASP A 18 21.61 4.03 -45.46
N ASP A 19 21.93 2.99 -44.69
CA ASP A 19 22.49 1.77 -45.27
C ASP A 19 21.35 1.01 -45.99
N GLU A 20 21.61 0.49 -47.19
CA GLU A 20 20.62 -0.32 -47.91
C GLU A 20 20.38 -1.63 -47.14
N VAL A 21 19.12 -1.91 -46.81
CA VAL A 21 18.70 -3.10 -46.07
C VAL A 21 18.07 -4.12 -47.01
N ASP A 22 18.53 -5.37 -46.97
CA ASP A 22 17.87 -6.48 -47.67
C ASP A 22 16.53 -6.81 -46.98
N ILE A 23 15.47 -6.85 -47.78
CA ILE A 23 14.10 -7.04 -47.30
C ILE A 23 13.93 -8.42 -46.66
N ASP A 24 14.56 -9.46 -47.21
CA ASP A 24 14.43 -10.84 -46.72
C ASP A 24 15.15 -11.01 -45.36
N ASP A 25 16.30 -10.37 -45.20
CA ASP A 25 17.04 -10.34 -43.94
C ASP A 25 16.26 -9.55 -42.87
N TYR A 26 15.71 -8.38 -43.24
CA TYR A 26 14.92 -7.55 -42.33
C TYR A 26 13.65 -8.26 -41.84
N LEU A 27 12.93 -8.94 -42.74
CA LEU A 27 11.72 -9.70 -42.39
C LEU A 27 12.03 -10.88 -41.47
N SER A 28 13.18 -11.53 -41.69
CA SER A 28 13.66 -12.63 -40.84
C SER A 28 14.07 -12.11 -39.45
N GLU A 29 14.74 -10.96 -39.40
CA GLU A 29 15.14 -10.29 -38.17
C GLU A 29 13.95 -9.84 -37.31
N ILE A 30 12.94 -9.21 -37.93
CA ILE A 30 11.74 -8.74 -37.21
C ILE A 30 11.04 -9.91 -36.53
N LYS A 31 10.84 -11.03 -37.22
CA LYS A 31 10.15 -12.21 -36.66
C LYS A 31 10.82 -12.74 -35.39
N GLY A 32 12.15 -12.67 -35.31
CA GLY A 32 12.91 -13.07 -34.12
C GLY A 32 12.96 -12.00 -33.02
N LYS A 33 12.74 -10.73 -33.36
CA LYS A 33 12.86 -9.57 -32.44
C LYS A 33 11.52 -8.96 -32.02
N LEU A 34 10.38 -9.50 -32.47
CA LEU A 34 9.07 -9.07 -31.99
C LEU A 34 9.04 -9.19 -30.47
N LYS A 35 9.13 -8.05 -29.78
CA LYS A 35 8.92 -7.97 -28.35
C LYS A 35 7.52 -8.51 -28.09
N GLN A 36 7.42 -9.49 -27.18
CA GLN A 36 6.13 -10.02 -26.77
C GLN A 36 5.19 -8.84 -26.45
N PRO A 37 3.92 -8.89 -26.89
CA PRO A 37 2.98 -7.82 -26.61
C PRO A 37 2.99 -7.59 -25.09
N TYR A 38 2.98 -6.31 -24.69
CA TYR A 38 2.80 -5.95 -23.29
C TYR A 38 1.56 -6.68 -22.79
N SER A 39 1.68 -7.37 -21.66
CA SER A 39 0.55 -8.03 -21.01
C SER A 39 -0.60 -7.03 -20.79
N ASP A 40 -1.84 -7.50 -20.98
CA ASP A 40 -3.05 -6.69 -20.83
C ASP A 40 -3.11 -5.94 -19.49
N ILE A 41 -3.79 -4.80 -19.47
CA ILE A 41 -3.96 -3.96 -18.27
C ILE A 41 -4.77 -4.73 -17.22
N GLY A 42 -4.18 -4.98 -16.05
CA GLY A 42 -4.80 -5.68 -14.94
C GLY A 42 -4.79 -4.88 -13.62
N LEU A 43 -5.82 -5.05 -12.79
CA LEU A 43 -5.90 -4.45 -11.45
C LEU A 43 -5.62 -5.52 -10.38
N LYS A 44 -4.70 -5.24 -9.46
CA LYS A 44 -4.42 -6.07 -8.27
C LYS A 44 -4.57 -5.22 -7.01
N ALA A 45 -5.53 -5.55 -6.16
CA ALA A 45 -5.73 -4.89 -4.87
C ALA A 45 -4.80 -5.49 -3.79
N HIS A 46 -4.29 -4.64 -2.90
CA HIS A 46 -3.54 -5.05 -1.70
C HIS A 46 -3.73 -4.00 -0.59
N TRP A 47 -3.44 -4.39 0.66
CA TRP A 47 -3.52 -3.49 1.82
C TRP A 47 -2.27 -2.63 1.92
N LEU A 48 -2.41 -1.34 1.66
CA LEU A 48 -1.32 -0.37 1.89
C LEU A 48 -1.06 -0.15 3.39
N ALA A 49 -2.13 -0.08 4.20
CA ALA A 49 -2.02 0.16 5.63
C ALA A 49 -3.22 -0.43 6.40
N ILE A 50 -2.96 -0.86 7.64
CA ILE A 50 -3.95 -1.30 8.62
C ILE A 50 -3.76 -0.42 9.87
N ASN A 51 -4.80 0.31 10.26
CA ASN A 51 -4.76 1.26 11.38
C ASN A 51 -3.57 2.25 11.34
N GLY A 52 -3.19 2.69 10.14
CA GLY A 52 -2.09 3.64 9.93
C GLY A 52 -0.70 3.01 9.83
N VAL A 53 -0.56 1.69 10.05
CA VAL A 53 0.71 0.96 9.92
C VAL A 53 0.74 0.20 8.59
N GLN A 54 1.81 0.35 7.80
CA GLN A 54 1.99 -0.46 6.60
C GLN A 54 2.34 -1.90 6.96
N PRO A 55 1.57 -2.92 6.52
CA PRO A 55 1.95 -4.30 6.75
C PRO A 55 3.17 -4.68 5.92
N CYS A 56 4.02 -5.56 6.46
CA CYS A 56 5.19 -6.10 5.77
C CYS A 56 4.76 -7.19 4.77
N ILE A 57 4.08 -6.77 3.70
CA ILE A 57 3.73 -7.62 2.55
C ILE A 57 4.65 -7.28 1.37
N PRO A 58 4.87 -8.21 0.41
CA PRO A 58 5.75 -7.98 -0.73
C PRO A 58 5.40 -6.75 -1.57
N GLU A 59 4.11 -6.40 -1.64
CA GLU A 59 3.59 -5.26 -2.40
C GLU A 59 3.88 -3.90 -1.75
N ASN A 60 4.20 -3.87 -0.45
CA ASN A 60 4.47 -2.64 0.27
C ASN A 60 5.99 -2.34 0.32
N PRO A 61 6.40 -1.06 0.24
CA PRO A 61 7.81 -0.71 0.35
C PRO A 61 8.36 -1.08 1.73
N ILE A 62 9.54 -1.71 1.75
CA ILE A 62 10.24 -2.01 2.99
C ILE A 62 10.81 -0.69 3.52
N VAL A 63 10.45 -0.34 4.76
CA VAL A 63 11.01 0.84 5.43
C VAL A 63 12.46 0.54 5.79
N VAL A 64 13.38 0.87 4.87
CA VAL A 64 14.83 0.80 5.09
C VAL A 64 15.27 1.96 5.98
N ASN A 65 15.31 1.71 7.29
CA ASN A 65 15.97 2.60 8.24
C ASN A 65 17.48 2.52 8.02
N ASN A 66 18.08 3.30 7.11
CA ASN A 66 19.51 3.66 6.95
C ASN A 66 20.65 2.73 7.44
N THR A 67 20.46 1.42 7.56
CA THR A 67 21.53 0.44 7.82
C THR A 67 21.34 -0.69 6.83
N PHE A 68 22.14 -0.64 5.76
CA PHE A 68 22.24 -1.69 4.78
C PHE A 68 22.59 -3.01 5.49
N ASP A 69 21.67 -3.95 5.53
CA ASP A 69 22.00 -5.36 5.53
C ASP A 69 20.94 -6.13 4.73
N PHE A 70 21.31 -6.50 3.50
CA PHE A 70 20.46 -7.22 2.54
C PHE A 70 20.46 -8.74 2.79
N SER A 71 20.82 -9.20 3.98
CA SER A 71 21.07 -10.62 4.23
C SER A 71 19.89 -11.40 4.81
N ASN A 72 18.71 -10.81 5.06
CA ASN A 72 17.56 -11.60 5.53
C ASN A 72 16.18 -10.98 5.23
N PRO A 73 15.38 -11.52 4.28
CA PRO A 73 14.02 -11.04 4.01
C PRO A 73 12.97 -11.56 5.03
N GLN A 74 13.40 -11.96 6.23
CA GLN A 74 12.55 -12.57 7.25
C GLN A 74 12.82 -11.94 8.64
N SER A 75 12.88 -10.61 8.70
CA SER A 75 12.57 -9.94 9.97
C SER A 75 11.10 -9.56 9.92
N GLU A 76 10.26 -10.43 10.48
CA GLU A 76 8.95 -10.03 10.98
C GLU A 76 9.18 -8.95 12.04
N ASN A 77 9.38 -7.71 11.61
CA ASN A 77 9.20 -6.55 12.45
C ASN A 77 7.71 -6.49 12.75
N LYS A 78 7.28 -7.30 13.73
CA LYS A 78 6.13 -7.03 14.57
C LYS A 78 6.46 -5.74 15.30
N LYS A 79 6.44 -4.61 14.59
CA LYS A 79 6.25 -3.32 15.24
C LYS A 79 4.91 -3.47 15.90
N GLU A 80 4.99 -3.76 17.19
CA GLU A 80 3.90 -3.71 18.15
C GLU A 80 3.03 -2.53 17.74
N ILE A 81 1.75 -2.80 17.55
CA ILE A 81 0.78 -1.77 17.20
C ILE A 81 0.88 -0.76 18.33
N GLU A 82 1.64 0.32 18.14
CA GLU A 82 1.66 1.46 19.05
C GLU A 82 0.28 2.10 18.90
N THR A 83 -0.70 1.48 19.54
CA THR A 83 -2.02 2.05 19.72
C THR A 83 -1.77 3.31 20.53
N LEU A 84 -1.89 4.46 19.87
CA LEU A 84 -1.84 5.75 20.55
C LEU A 84 -2.70 5.67 21.82
N PRO A 85 -2.19 6.11 22.98
CA PRO A 85 -2.93 5.99 24.22
C PRO A 85 -4.31 6.64 24.08
N LEU A 86 -5.34 5.90 24.48
CA LEU A 86 -6.73 6.33 24.44
C LEU A 86 -6.89 7.65 25.21
N SER A 87 -7.61 8.61 24.63
CA SER A 87 -7.92 9.88 25.29
C SER A 87 -8.72 9.63 26.58
N PHE A 88 -8.58 10.53 27.56
CA PHE A 88 -9.30 10.41 28.83
C PHE A 88 -10.83 10.29 28.64
N HIS A 89 -11.41 11.08 27.72
CA HIS A 89 -12.83 11.01 27.41
C HIS A 89 -13.24 9.62 26.88
N LEU A 90 -12.43 9.01 26.01
CA LEU A 90 -12.70 7.66 25.50
C LEU A 90 -12.59 6.60 26.60
N GLN A 91 -11.68 6.77 27.56
CA GLN A 91 -11.59 5.87 28.71
C GLN A 91 -12.82 5.97 29.61
N VAL A 92 -13.31 7.18 29.88
CA VAL A 92 -14.55 7.40 30.65
C VAL A 92 -15.76 6.81 29.91
N TYR A 93 -15.85 7.04 28.60
CA TYR A 93 -16.91 6.48 27.77
C TYR A 93 -16.89 4.95 27.78
N TYR A 94 -15.72 4.34 27.59
CA TYR A 94 -15.54 2.88 27.68
C TYR A 94 -16.00 2.31 29.02
N LYS A 95 -15.65 2.97 30.12
CA LYS A 95 -16.11 2.59 31.46
C LYS A 95 -17.64 2.64 31.56
N GLN A 96 -18.26 3.73 31.14
CA GLN A 96 -19.72 3.88 31.20
C GLN A 96 -20.45 2.82 30.38
N ILE A 97 -19.95 2.51 29.18
CA ILE A 97 -20.53 1.47 28.31
C ILE A 97 -20.41 0.08 28.94
N THR A 98 -19.24 -0.28 29.46
CA THR A 98 -19.02 -1.61 30.08
C THR A 98 -19.84 -1.78 31.35
N GLU A 99 -19.93 -0.74 32.20
CA GLU A 99 -20.80 -0.72 33.39
C GLU A 99 -22.29 -0.81 33.02
N ALA A 100 -22.75 -0.04 32.03
CA ALA A 100 -24.15 -0.12 31.56
C ALA A 100 -24.48 -1.49 30.94
N SER A 101 -23.49 -2.17 30.37
CA SER A 101 -23.66 -3.50 29.77
C SER A 101 -23.81 -4.61 30.82
N ILE A 102 -23.06 -4.53 31.93
CA ILE A 102 -23.14 -5.49 33.05
C ILE A 102 -24.29 -5.14 34.03
N GLY A 103 -24.75 -3.90 34.01
CA GLY A 103 -25.79 -3.40 34.89
C GLY A 103 -27.13 -4.12 34.75
N THR A 104 -27.94 -4.06 35.81
CA THR A 104 -29.28 -4.66 35.87
C THR A 104 -30.35 -3.83 35.15
N LEU A 105 -30.05 -2.57 34.82
CA LEU A 105 -30.96 -1.63 34.18
C LEU A 105 -30.98 -1.82 32.66
N GLU A 106 -32.04 -2.42 32.14
CA GLU A 106 -32.17 -2.76 30.72
C GLU A 106 -32.23 -1.52 29.81
N ASP A 107 -32.84 -0.42 30.25
CA ASP A 107 -32.92 0.82 29.47
C ASP A 107 -31.53 1.42 29.21
N LYS A 108 -30.67 1.45 30.25
CA LYS A 108 -29.28 1.91 30.12
C LYS A 108 -28.47 1.02 29.20
N ARG A 109 -28.71 -0.30 29.24
CA ARG A 109 -28.06 -1.24 28.32
C ARG A 109 -28.48 -0.99 26.88
N LYS A 110 -29.78 -0.77 26.60
CA LYS A 110 -30.29 -0.43 25.27
C LYS A 110 -29.73 0.90 24.76
N GLU A 111 -29.67 1.91 25.63
CA GLU A 111 -29.07 3.21 25.31
C GLU A 111 -27.58 3.09 24.97
N ALA A 112 -26.82 2.35 25.78
CA ALA A 112 -25.40 2.08 25.53
C ALA A 112 -25.17 1.40 24.17
N LEU A 113 -25.97 0.38 23.83
CA LEU A 113 -25.91 -0.29 22.53
C LEU A 113 -26.26 0.65 21.37
N SER A 114 -27.29 1.49 21.54
CA SER A 114 -27.65 2.49 20.54
C SER A 114 -26.55 3.55 20.35
N ALA A 115 -25.83 3.91 21.41
CA ALA A 115 -24.70 4.83 21.33
C ALA A 115 -23.54 4.22 20.53
N LEU A 116 -23.20 2.96 20.80
CA LEU A 116 -22.14 2.24 20.08
C LEU A 116 -22.43 2.11 18.58
N GLN A 117 -23.70 1.95 18.19
CA GLN A 117 -24.09 1.83 16.78
C GLN A 117 -23.90 3.14 16.00
N ARG A 118 -24.01 4.30 16.66
CA ARG A 118 -24.03 5.61 16.00
C ARG A 118 -22.70 6.37 16.11
N ASP A 119 -21.85 6.02 17.07
CA ASP A 119 -20.64 6.78 17.38
C ASP A 119 -19.43 6.36 16.51
N PRO A 120 -18.90 7.22 15.63
CA PRO A 120 -17.73 6.92 14.81
C PRO A 120 -16.42 6.80 15.64
N SER A 121 -16.37 7.39 16.84
CA SER A 121 -15.18 7.37 17.70
C SER A 121 -14.91 5.98 18.30
N ILE A 122 -15.91 5.09 18.26
CA ILE A 122 -15.82 3.69 18.72
C ILE A 122 -14.67 2.91 18.06
N ARG A 123 -14.21 3.33 16.87
CA ARG A 123 -13.08 2.69 16.17
C ARG A 123 -11.86 2.51 17.08
N HIS A 124 -11.58 3.48 17.95
CA HIS A 124 -10.46 3.44 18.89
C HIS A 124 -10.70 2.48 20.07
N LEU A 125 -11.96 2.11 20.32
CA LEU A 125 -12.40 1.23 21.40
C LEU A 125 -12.70 -0.19 20.95
N VAL A 126 -12.60 -0.50 19.65
CA VAL A 126 -12.92 -1.85 19.12
C VAL A 126 -12.09 -2.93 19.81
N VAL A 127 -10.77 -2.75 19.90
CA VAL A 127 -9.87 -3.73 20.53
C VAL A 127 -10.21 -3.97 22.02
N PRO A 128 -10.31 -2.94 22.88
CA PRO A 128 -10.67 -3.16 24.29
C PRO A 128 -12.10 -3.71 24.46
N LEU A 129 -13.07 -3.30 23.62
CA LEU A 129 -14.42 -3.86 23.66
C LEU A 129 -14.46 -5.34 23.27
N CYS A 130 -13.74 -5.75 22.22
CA CYS A 130 -13.61 -7.16 21.85
C CYS A 130 -12.96 -7.98 22.97
N SER A 131 -11.91 -7.44 23.61
CA SER A 131 -11.28 -8.07 24.76
C SER A 131 -12.25 -8.23 25.94
N PHE A 132 -13.02 -7.19 26.25
CA PHE A 132 -14.07 -7.22 27.27
C PHE A 132 -15.13 -8.29 26.98
N VAL A 133 -15.66 -8.33 25.76
CA VAL A 133 -16.64 -9.35 25.35
C VAL A 133 -16.05 -10.76 25.44
N TYR A 134 -14.82 -10.95 24.96
CA TYR A 134 -14.14 -12.24 25.03
C TYR A 134 -13.92 -12.71 26.48
N GLN A 135 -13.54 -11.81 27.38
CA GLN A 135 -13.40 -12.11 28.81
C GLN A 135 -14.74 -12.42 29.48
N GLY A 136 -15.83 -11.79 29.05
CA GLY A 136 -17.16 -12.04 29.60
C GLY A 136 -17.84 -13.32 29.09
N ILE A 137 -17.37 -13.89 27.98
CA ILE A 137 -17.87 -15.17 27.43
C ILE A 137 -17.16 -16.38 28.06
N ARG A 138 -15.93 -16.18 28.57
CA ARG A 138 -15.10 -17.24 29.15
C ARG A 138 -15.44 -17.49 30.61
#